data_AF-K0CAY8-F1
#
_entry.id   AF-K0CAY8-F1
#
_cell.length_a   1.000
_cell.length_b   1.000
_cell.length_c   1.000
_cell.angle_alpha   90.00
_cell.angle_beta   90.00
_cell.angle_gamma   90.00
#
_symmetry.space_group_name_H-M   'P 1'
#
loop_
_entity.id
_entity.type
_entity.pdbx_description
1 polymer ?
#
loop_
_entity_poly.entity_id
_entity_poly.type
_entity_poly.pdbx_seq_one_letter_code
_entity_poly.pdbx_strand_id
1 'polypeptide(L)'
;MTLFFSSSSFPDWKPNPQFSIEGADYIDTLRFVAGFSYALSYSKAYTAESAGDDGFFCLEPNQVTSKLIMDLANKRLSGDVTSEEFSIVVIEELAKTFPCR
;
A
#
# COMPACT_ATOMS: atom_id res chain seq x y z
N MET A 1 -10.70 -38.58 16.78
CA MET A 1 -10.33 -37.26 17.33
C MET A 1 -10.37 -36.27 16.18
N THR A 2 -11.51 -35.62 15.98
CA THR A 2 -11.75 -34.74 14.83
C THR A 2 -11.42 -33.33 15.26
N LEU A 3 -10.35 -32.75 14.69
CA LEU A 3 -9.94 -31.38 14.98
C LEU A 3 -10.89 -30.43 14.25
N PHE A 4 -11.68 -29.67 15.00
CA PHE A 4 -12.45 -28.54 14.50
C PHE A 4 -11.47 -27.39 14.24
N PHE A 5 -11.17 -27.11 12.97
CA PHE A 5 -10.59 -25.84 12.57
C PHE A 5 -11.67 -24.77 12.67
N SER A 6 -11.63 -23.98 13.74
CA SER A 6 -12.38 -22.73 13.82
C SER A 6 -11.81 -21.79 12.74
N SER A 7 -12.53 -21.63 11.63
CA SER A 7 -12.20 -20.65 10.62
C SER A 7 -12.48 -19.27 11.22
N SER A 8 -11.42 -18.57 11.64
CA SER A 8 -11.52 -17.16 11.95
C SER A 8 -11.94 -16.46 10.65
N SER A 9 -13.22 -16.06 10.56
CA SER A 9 -13.71 -15.24 9.46
C SER A 9 -13.05 -13.87 9.56
N PHE A 10 -11.93 -13.71 8.86
CA PHE A 10 -11.43 -12.38 8.55
C PHE A 10 -12.56 -11.66 7.83
N PRO A 11 -12.92 -10.43 8.25
CA PRO A 11 -13.91 -9.66 7.50
C PRO A 11 -13.41 -9.57 6.05
N ASP A 12 -14.29 -9.92 5.11
CA ASP A 12 -14.03 -9.89 3.67
C ASP A 12 -13.62 -8.47 3.29
N TRP A 13 -12.31 -8.21 3.25
CA TRP A 13 -11.81 -6.91 2.83
C TRP A 13 -12.10 -6.75 1.35
N LYS A 14 -12.79 -5.67 1.02
CA LYS A 14 -13.08 -5.28 -0.36
C LYS A 14 -12.38 -3.97 -0.66
N PRO A 15 -11.63 -3.89 -1.77
CA PRO A 15 -11.01 -2.63 -2.16
C PRO A 15 -12.10 -1.58 -2.43
N ASN A 16 -11.90 -0.37 -1.91
CA ASN A 16 -12.84 0.74 -2.04
C ASN A 16 -12.07 2.08 -2.07
N PRO A 17 -11.35 2.37 -3.17
CA PRO A 17 -10.64 3.62 -3.30
C PRO A 17 -11.64 4.77 -3.29
N GLN A 18 -11.39 5.80 -2.49
CA GLN A 18 -12.17 7.04 -2.51
C GLN A 18 -11.74 7.96 -3.66
N PHE A 19 -10.80 7.50 -4.49
CA PHE A 19 -10.14 8.25 -5.55
C PHE A 19 -10.10 7.47 -6.88
N SER A 20 -9.84 8.18 -7.98
CA SER A 20 -9.42 7.64 -9.28
C SER A 20 -8.06 8.23 -9.66
N ILE A 21 -7.26 7.48 -10.42
CA ILE A 21 -5.97 7.98 -10.94
C ILE A 21 -6.18 8.51 -12.35
N GLU A 22 -6.04 9.83 -12.56
CA GLU A 22 -6.03 10.45 -13.89
C GLU A 22 -7.25 10.09 -14.76
N GLY A 23 -8.43 10.09 -14.15
CA GLY A 23 -9.70 9.72 -14.79
C GLY A 23 -9.85 8.23 -15.07
N ALA A 24 -8.95 7.37 -14.58
CA ALA A 24 -9.03 5.93 -14.75
C ALA A 24 -10.27 5.33 -14.10
N ASP A 25 -10.74 4.22 -14.67
CA ASP A 25 -11.84 3.47 -14.07
C ASP A 25 -11.42 2.76 -12.77
N TYR A 26 -12.38 2.13 -12.11
CA TYR A 26 -12.15 1.40 -10.88
C TYR A 26 -11.09 0.31 -11.02
N ILE A 27 -11.12 -0.49 -12.10
CA ILE A 27 -10.20 -1.61 -12.28
C ILE A 27 -8.79 -1.11 -12.53
N ASP A 28 -8.64 -0.07 -13.34
CA ASP A 28 -7.34 0.51 -13.66
C ASP A 28 -6.74 1.26 -12.45
N THR A 29 -7.59 1.92 -11.64
CA THR A 29 -7.16 2.48 -10.35
C THR A 29 -6.62 1.38 -9.43
N LEU A 30 -7.31 0.23 -9.33
CA LEU A 30 -6.82 -0.90 -8.52
C LEU A 30 -5.52 -1.50 -9.06
N ARG A 31 -5.38 -1.60 -10.39
CA ARG A 31 -4.14 -2.06 -11.02
C ARG A 31 -2.99 -1.12 -10.71
N PHE A 32 -3.21 0.19 -10.78
CA PHE A 32 -2.21 1.18 -10.40
C PHE A 32 -1.77 1.01 -8.96
N VAL A 33 -2.71 0.92 -8.00
CA VAL A 33 -2.41 0.70 -6.58
C VAL A 33 -1.61 -0.60 -6.37
N ALA A 34 -1.97 -1.68 -7.06
CA ALA A 34 -1.24 -2.94 -6.97
C ALA A 34 0.18 -2.86 -7.54
N GLY A 35 0.35 -2.21 -8.71
CA GLY A 35 1.66 -1.97 -9.31
C GLY A 35 2.54 -1.10 -8.43
N PHE A 36 1.97 -0.07 -7.82
CA PHE A 36 2.67 0.81 -6.89
C PHE A 36 3.12 0.06 -5.62
N SER A 37 2.24 -0.74 -5.04
CA SER A 37 2.57 -1.62 -3.90
C SER A 37 3.75 -2.54 -4.23
N TYR A 38 3.72 -3.18 -5.40
CA TYR A 38 4.80 -4.05 -5.87
C TYR A 38 6.12 -3.28 -6.03
N ALA A 39 6.08 -2.11 -6.67
CA ALA A 39 7.26 -1.27 -6.90
C ALA A 39 7.89 -0.82 -5.57
N LEU A 40 7.08 -0.44 -4.57
CA LEU A 40 7.57 -0.07 -3.24
C LEU A 40 8.15 -1.26 -2.48
N SER A 41 7.48 -2.41 -2.47
CA SER A 41 8.02 -3.64 -1.85
C SER A 41 9.39 -3.97 -2.43
N TYR A 42 9.51 -3.96 -3.76
CA TYR A 42 10.76 -4.28 -4.44
C TYR A 42 11.85 -3.24 -4.15
N SER A 43 11.51 -1.96 -4.20
CA SER A 43 12.46 -0.88 -3.91
C SER A 43 12.98 -0.97 -2.48
N LYS A 44 12.12 -1.26 -1.50
CA LYS A 44 12.51 -1.43 -0.10
C LYS A 44 13.43 -2.63 0.11
N ALA A 45 13.12 -3.77 -0.52
CA ALA A 45 13.99 -4.95 -0.48
C ALA A 45 15.38 -4.62 -1.05
N TYR A 46 15.40 -3.96 -2.22
CA TYR A 46 16.64 -3.57 -2.87
C TYR A 46 17.48 -2.61 -2.02
N THR A 47 16.88 -1.56 -1.43
CA THR A 47 17.62 -0.59 -0.60
C THR A 47 18.17 -1.22 0.68
N ALA A 48 17.41 -2.12 1.32
CA ALA A 48 17.87 -2.82 2.52
C ALA A 48 19.08 -3.72 2.22
N GLU A 49 19.06 -4.43 1.09
CA GLU A 49 20.15 -5.32 0.67
C GLU A 49 21.39 -4.57 0.17
N SER A 50 21.21 -3.47 -0.56
CA SER A 50 22.30 -2.79 -1.28
C SER A 50 22.92 -1.62 -0.55
N ALA A 51 22.15 -0.87 0.23
CA ALA A 51 22.60 0.37 0.87
C ALA A 51 22.77 0.24 2.39
N GLY A 52 22.22 -0.82 3.00
CA GLY A 52 22.12 -0.94 4.47
C GLY A 52 21.31 0.20 5.09
N ASP A 53 20.46 0.84 4.28
CA ASP A 53 19.61 1.97 4.67
C ASP A 53 18.17 1.48 4.81
N ASP A 54 17.52 1.91 5.88
CA ASP A 54 16.12 1.64 6.11
C ASP A 54 15.20 2.47 5.20
N GLY A 55 15.74 3.41 4.42
CA GLY A 55 15.00 4.15 3.40
C GLY A 55 13.93 5.08 4.00
N PHE A 56 12.86 5.34 3.25
CA PHE A 56 11.84 6.33 3.65
C PHE A 56 10.87 5.85 4.74
N PHE A 57 10.77 4.54 4.97
CA PHE A 57 9.84 3.94 5.94
C PHE A 57 10.34 2.54 6.40
N CYS A 58 9.97 2.17 7.62
CA CYS A 58 10.43 0.96 8.30
C CYS A 58 9.34 -0.11 8.35
N LEU A 59 9.10 -0.72 7.18
CA LEU A 59 8.31 -1.93 7.02
C LEU A 59 9.12 -2.97 6.27
N GLU A 60 8.87 -4.24 6.58
CA GLU A 60 9.36 -5.35 5.77
C GLU A 60 8.69 -5.32 4.38
N PRO A 61 9.38 -5.73 3.31
CA PRO A 61 8.84 -5.69 1.94
C PRO A 61 7.47 -6.37 1.78
N ASN A 62 7.24 -7.47 2.50
CA ASN A 62 5.99 -8.24 2.47
C ASN A 62 4.83 -7.57 3.22
N GLN A 63 5.07 -6.50 3.98
CA GLN A 63 4.06 -5.73 4.69
C GLN A 63 3.50 -4.59 3.83
N VAL A 64 4.20 -4.20 2.76
CA VAL A 64 3.75 -3.18 1.81
C VAL A 64 2.73 -3.80 0.85
N THR A 65 1.47 -3.87 1.28
CA THR A 65 0.37 -4.50 0.53
C THR A 65 -0.53 -3.46 -0.13
N SER A 66 -1.22 -3.84 -1.22
CA SER A 66 -2.20 -2.95 -1.87
C SER A 66 -3.28 -2.45 -0.92
N LYS A 67 -3.67 -3.29 0.06
CA LYS A 67 -4.58 -2.89 1.14
C LYS A 67 -4.00 -1.75 1.97
N LEU A 68 -2.75 -1.89 2.45
CA LEU A 68 -2.08 -0.85 3.22
C LEU A 68 -1.97 0.44 2.40
N ILE A 69 -1.51 0.35 1.15
CA ILE A 69 -1.36 1.51 0.25
C ILE A 69 -2.69 2.24 0.07
N MET A 70 -3.77 1.50 -0.17
CA MET A 70 -5.11 2.07 -0.32
C MET A 70 -5.64 2.69 0.98
N ASP A 71 -5.42 2.02 2.12
CA ASP A 71 -5.82 2.53 3.44
C ASP A 71 -5.09 3.86 3.74
N LEU A 72 -3.80 3.98 3.39
CA LEU A 72 -3.03 5.22 3.55
C LEU A 72 -3.50 6.32 2.59
N ALA A 73 -3.69 6.00 1.30
CA ALA A 73 -4.17 6.94 0.30
C ALA A 73 -5.55 7.51 0.68
N ASN A 74 -6.49 6.65 1.09
CA ASN A 74 -7.86 7.03 1.48
C ASN A 74 -7.92 7.95 2.71
N LYS A 75 -6.84 8.12 3.49
CA LYS A 75 -6.82 9.10 4.58
C LYS A 75 -6.87 10.55 4.09
N ARG A 76 -6.39 10.81 2.87
CA ARG A 76 -6.15 12.16 2.34
C ARG A 76 -6.68 12.38 0.93
N LEU A 77 -6.78 11.33 0.12
CA LEU A 77 -7.20 11.43 -1.27
C LEU A 77 -8.69 11.15 -1.42
N SER A 78 -9.32 11.91 -2.30
CA SER A 78 -10.70 11.68 -2.73
C SER A 78 -10.92 12.28 -4.12
N GLY A 79 -11.80 11.68 -4.92
CA GLY A 79 -12.09 12.15 -6.27
C GLY A 79 -10.96 11.84 -7.26
N ASP A 80 -10.86 12.62 -8.32
CA ASP A 80 -9.83 12.40 -9.33
C ASP A 80 -8.49 13.02 -8.90
N VAL A 81 -7.42 12.21 -8.89
CA VAL A 81 -6.08 12.62 -8.45
C VAL A 81 -5.03 12.24 -9.47
N THR A 82 -3.89 12.91 -9.48
CA THR A 82 -2.77 12.54 -10.35
C THR A 82 -1.96 11.38 -9.76
N SER A 83 -1.24 10.66 -10.61
CA SER A 83 -0.31 9.61 -10.16
C SER A 83 0.78 10.16 -9.24
N GLU A 84 1.22 11.40 -9.46
CA GLU A 84 2.21 12.11 -8.63
C GLU A 84 1.65 12.46 -7.24
N GLU A 85 0.46 13.05 -7.18
CA GLU A 85 -0.22 13.38 -5.92
C GLU A 85 -0.43 12.11 -5.08
N PHE A 86 -0.90 11.03 -5.71
CA PHE A 86 -1.05 9.74 -5.07
C PHE A 86 0.28 9.26 -4.46
N SER A 87 1.35 9.30 -5.25
CA SER A 87 2.67 8.79 -4.83
C SER A 87 3.21 9.57 -3.64
N ILE A 88 3.13 10.90 -3.68
CA ILE A 88 3.57 11.79 -2.59
C ILE A 88 2.79 11.47 -1.32
N VAL A 89 1.45 11.41 -1.39
CA VAL A 89 0.61 11.17 -0.21
C VAL A 89 0.91 9.82 0.41
N VAL A 90 1.06 8.77 -0.40
CA VAL A 90 1.35 7.43 0.12
C VAL A 90 2.74 7.38 0.77
N ILE A 91 3.77 7.97 0.17
CA ILE A 91 5.12 7.99 0.73
C ILE A 91 5.15 8.79 2.05
N GLU A 92 4.50 9.96 2.10
CA GLU A 92 4.39 10.77 3.32
C GLU A 92 3.68 10.01 4.44
N GLU A 93 2.56 9.34 4.13
CA GLU A 93 1.80 8.56 5.10
C GLU A 93 2.56 7.31 5.56
N LEU A 94 3.34 6.66 4.69
CA LEU A 94 4.25 5.56 5.05
C LEU A 94 5.33 6.04 6.02
N ALA A 95 6.05 7.11 5.69
CA ALA A 95 7.12 7.66 6.53
C ALA A 95 6.59 8.11 7.91
N LYS A 96 5.41 8.72 7.93
CA LYS A 96 4.75 9.18 9.16
C LYS A 96 4.23 8.02 10.01
N THR A 97 3.67 6.98 9.39
CA THR A 97 3.07 5.85 10.12
C THR A 97 4.12 4.84 10.58
N PHE A 98 5.20 4.68 9.81
CA PHE A 98 6.26 3.70 10.04
C PHE A 98 7.65 4.37 9.97
N PRO A 99 7.96 5.29 10.89
CA PRO A 99 9.26 5.98 10.89
C PRO A 99 10.39 5.03 11.23
N CYS A 100 11.53 5.22 10.58
CA CYS A 100 12.78 4.56 10.91
C CYS A 100 13.44 5.20 12.13
N ARG A 101 14.13 4.40 12.95
CA ARG A 101 14.69 4.81 14.24
C ARG A 101 16.17 5.16 14.15
#